data_AF-A0A3P0XE43-F1
#
_entry.id   AF-A0A3P0XE43-F1
#
_cell.length_a   1.000
_cell.length_b   1.000
_cell.length_c   1.000
_cell.angle_alpha   90.00
_cell.angle_beta   90.00
_cell.angle_gamma   90.00
#
_symmetry.space_group_name_H-M   'P 1'
#
loop_
_entity.id
_entity.type
_entity.pdbx_description
1 polymer ?
#
loop_
_entity_poly.entity_id
_entity_poly.type
_entity_poly.pdbx_seq_one_letter_code
_entity_poly.pdbx_strand_id
1 'polypeptide(L)'
;MHEQTLEILLDEKGQERYTKRVSGFVPARDNVMQAPPTPQEFDGAAGMHSFTAVYFNKAHTLAMTQIGLYCGGLCGNWTWVVLARKNGLWQTLPWVAMSGVS
;
A
#
# COMPACT_ATOMS: atom_id res chain seq x y z
N MET A 1 -14.01 -14.19 15.24
CA MET A 1 -13.30 -14.48 13.98
C MET A 1 -13.47 -13.26 13.10
N HIS A 2 -12.42 -12.45 12.95
CA HIS A 2 -12.47 -11.29 12.06
C HIS A 2 -12.20 -11.82 10.64
N GLU A 3 -13.18 -11.70 9.75
CA GLU A 3 -12.99 -11.90 8.32
C GLU A 3 -11.78 -11.05 7.89
N GLN A 4 -10.69 -11.71 7.53
CA GLN A 4 -9.63 -11.07 6.76
C GLN A 4 -10.28 -10.68 5.44
N THR A 5 -10.60 -9.39 5.28
CA THR A 5 -10.99 -8.78 4.02
C THR A 5 -10.08 -9.34 2.93
N LEU A 6 -10.66 -9.96 1.89
CA LEU A 6 -9.90 -10.58 0.80
C LEU A 6 -8.84 -9.59 0.27
N GLU A 7 -7.57 -9.87 0.55
CA GLU A 7 -6.44 -9.16 -0.05
C GLU A 7 -6.32 -9.61 -1.51
N ILE A 8 -6.94 -8.87 -2.42
CA ILE A 8 -6.74 -9.09 -3.85
C ILE A 8 -5.36 -8.53 -4.21
N LEU A 9 -4.42 -9.42 -4.54
CA LEU A 9 -3.12 -9.02 -5.06
C LEU A 9 -3.29 -8.48 -6.48
N LEU A 10 -3.01 -7.19 -6.65
CA LEU A 10 -2.96 -6.57 -7.95
C LEU A 10 -1.59 -6.76 -8.59
N ASP A 11 -1.57 -7.09 -9.88
CA ASP A 11 -0.36 -6.93 -10.68
C ASP A 11 -0.12 -5.44 -10.99
N GLU A 12 1.07 -5.11 -11.50
CA GLU A 12 1.44 -3.74 -11.85
C GLU A 12 0.41 -3.09 -12.80
N LYS A 13 -0.12 -3.88 -13.74
CA LYS A 13 -1.15 -3.43 -14.68
C LYS A 13 -2.48 -3.13 -13.97
N GLY A 14 -2.86 -3.92 -12.96
CA GLY A 14 -4.05 -3.71 -12.13
C GLY A 14 -3.92 -2.45 -11.30
N GLN A 15 -2.75 -2.24 -10.67
CA GLN A 15 -2.44 -1.01 -9.97
C GLN A 15 -2.53 0.20 -10.91
N GLU A 16 -1.92 0.15 -12.09
CA GLU A 16 -2.00 1.25 -13.06
C GLU A 16 -3.43 1.55 -13.50
N ARG A 17 -4.26 0.52 -13.77
CA ARG A 17 -5.67 0.72 -14.17
C ARG A 17 -6.44 1.44 -13.07
N TYR A 18 -6.26 1.01 -11.82
CA TYR A 18 -6.90 1.66 -10.67
C TYR A 18 -6.41 3.10 -10.52
N THR A 19 -5.09 3.32 -10.46
CA THR A 19 -4.51 4.65 -10.28
C THR A 19 -4.93 5.61 -11.39
N LYS A 20 -4.96 5.19 -12.66
CA LYS A 20 -5.45 6.03 -13.77
C LYS A 20 -6.92 6.43 -13.63
N ARG A 21 -7.74 5.60 -13.00
CA ARG A 21 -9.18 5.87 -12.82
C ARG A 21 -9.44 6.88 -11.71
N VAL A 22 -8.66 6.80 -10.63
CA VAL A 22 -8.83 7.63 -9.43
C VAL A 22 -7.95 8.89 -9.45
N SER A 23 -6.83 8.86 -10.17
CA SER A 23 -5.94 10.02 -10.35
C SER A 23 -6.67 11.12 -11.12
N GLY A 24 -6.69 12.32 -10.54
CA GLY A 24 -7.38 13.47 -11.13
C GLY A 24 -8.88 13.51 -10.91
N PHE A 25 -9.45 12.62 -10.07
CA PHE A 25 -10.81 12.79 -9.59
C PHE A 25 -10.89 14.10 -8.79
N VAL A 26 -11.76 15.00 -9.25
CA VAL A 26 -12.07 16.25 -8.55
C VAL A 26 -13.50 16.11 -8.03
N PRO A 27 -13.70 16.09 -6.70
CA PRO A 27 -15.05 16.04 -6.14
C PRO A 27 -15.82 17.32 -6.48
N ALA A 28 -17.15 17.23 -6.47
CA ALA A 28 -18.00 18.40 -6.64
C ALA A 28 -17.76 19.40 -5.48
N ARG A 29 -17.91 20.70 -5.77
CA ARG A 29 -17.61 21.77 -4.80
C ARG A 29 -18.46 21.72 -3.53
N ASP A 30 -19.67 21.21 -3.65
CA ASP A 30 -20.62 20.99 -2.56
C ASP A 30 -20.35 19.71 -1.76
N ASN A 31 -19.46 18.83 -2.23
CA ASN A 31 -19.09 17.59 -1.55
C ASN A 31 -17.60 17.25 -1.69
N VAL A 32 -16.74 18.14 -1.21
CA VAL A 32 -15.27 18.04 -1.35
C VAL A 32 -14.63 16.84 -0.65
N MET A 33 -15.33 16.16 0.25
CA MET A 33 -14.84 14.99 0.97
C MET A 33 -15.20 13.66 0.29
N GLN A 34 -15.80 13.71 -0.90
CA GLN A 34 -16.18 12.51 -1.64
C GLN A 34 -14.94 11.76 -2.13
N ALA A 35 -14.84 10.48 -1.79
CA ALA A 35 -13.85 9.59 -2.38
C ALA A 35 -14.12 9.41 -3.89
N PRO A 36 -13.07 9.22 -4.71
CA PRO A 36 -13.22 8.76 -6.08
C PRO A 36 -14.04 7.47 -6.12
N PRO A 37 -14.83 7.25 -7.17
CA PRO A 37 -15.57 6.01 -7.34
C PRO A 37 -14.60 4.84 -7.49
N THR A 38 -14.65 3.92 -6.53
CA THR A 38 -13.92 2.65 -6.57
C THR A 38 -14.50 1.77 -7.70
N PRO A 39 -13.66 1.18 -8.57
CA PRO A 39 -14.11 0.18 -9.53
C PRO A 39 -14.80 -1.00 -8.82
N GLN A 40 -15.86 -1.55 -9.41
CA GLN A 40 -16.66 -2.63 -8.83
C GLN A 40 -15.84 -3.87 -8.41
N GLU A 41 -14.75 -4.15 -9.12
CA GLU A 41 -13.79 -5.22 -8.80
C GLU A 41 -13.08 -5.03 -7.45
N PHE A 42 -13.18 -3.84 -6.83
CA PHE A 42 -12.58 -3.49 -5.53
C PHE A 42 -13.63 -3.02 -4.51
N ASP A 43 -14.91 -3.28 -4.74
CA ASP A 43 -15.96 -2.93 -3.78
C ASP A 43 -15.71 -3.59 -2.42
N GLY A 44 -15.79 -2.79 -1.34
CA GLY A 44 -15.51 -3.23 0.03
C GLY A 44 -14.02 -3.25 0.42
N ALA A 45 -13.10 -2.94 -0.49
CA ALA A 45 -11.68 -2.80 -0.15
C ALA A 45 -11.45 -1.57 0.75
N ALA A 46 -10.71 -1.74 1.84
CA ALA A 46 -10.37 -0.65 2.76
C ALA A 46 -9.28 0.30 2.21
N GLY A 47 -8.51 -0.16 1.23
CA GLY A 47 -7.42 0.59 0.61
C GLY A 47 -6.51 -0.31 -0.23
N MET A 48 -5.58 0.30 -0.93
CA MET A 48 -4.59 -0.38 -1.75
C MET A 48 -3.26 -0.43 -1.01
N HIS A 49 -2.76 -1.65 -0.78
CA HIS A 49 -1.39 -1.86 -0.30
C HIS A 49 -0.48 -2.13 -1.49
N SER A 50 0.70 -1.51 -1.51
CA SER A 50 1.72 -1.69 -2.53
C SER A 50 3.08 -1.97 -1.90
N PHE A 51 3.90 -2.79 -2.56
CA PHE A 51 5.27 -3.05 -2.15
C PHE A 51 6.23 -2.70 -3.28
N THR A 52 7.38 -2.11 -2.95
CA THR A 52 8.47 -1.96 -3.93
C THR A 52 9.28 -3.25 -4.06
N ALA A 53 10.24 -3.25 -4.97
CA ALA A 53 11.31 -4.25 -5.00
C ALA A 53 11.93 -4.46 -3.60
N VAL A 54 12.36 -5.69 -3.35
CA VAL A 54 13.01 -6.09 -2.09
C VAL A 54 14.51 -6.09 -2.28
N TYR A 55 15.20 -5.33 -1.43
CA TYR A 55 16.66 -5.23 -1.42
C TYR A 55 17.23 -6.05 -0.26
N PHE A 56 18.16 -6.94 -0.55
CA PHE A 56 18.83 -7.76 0.48
C PHE A 56 20.25 -7.25 0.75
N ASN A 57 20.69 -7.37 2.01
CA ASN A 57 22.12 -7.23 2.30
C ASN A 57 22.90 -8.45 1.77
N LYS A 58 24.24 -8.33 1.63
CA LYS A 58 25.11 -9.43 1.13
C LYS A 58 24.97 -10.74 1.90
N ALA A 59 24.67 -10.68 3.20
CA ALA A 59 24.49 -11.85 4.06
C ALA A 59 23.08 -12.47 3.98
N HIS A 60 22.14 -11.84 3.26
CA HIS A 60 20.74 -12.27 3.15
C HIS A 60 20.05 -12.43 4.53
N THR A 61 20.46 -11.60 5.50
CA THR A 61 19.91 -11.54 6.86
C THR A 61 19.01 -10.32 7.07
N LEU A 62 19.13 -9.31 6.21
CA LEU A 62 18.30 -8.11 6.20
C LEU A 62 17.64 -7.96 4.83
N ALA A 63 16.39 -7.49 4.84
CA ALA A 63 15.63 -7.11 3.66
C ALA A 63 15.09 -5.69 3.85
N MET A 64 15.01 -4.91 2.78
CA MET A 64 14.43 -3.58 2.78
C MET A 64 13.41 -3.47 1.65
N THR A 65 12.23 -2.93 1.95
CA THR A 65 11.17 -2.65 0.99
C THR A 65 10.37 -1.44 1.48
N GLN A 66 9.70 -0.74 0.57
CA GLN A 66 8.71 0.27 0.93
C GLN A 66 7.33 -0.36 0.90
N ILE A 67 6.57 -0.15 1.97
CA ILE A 67 5.15 -0.47 2.05
C ILE A 67 4.39 0.83 1.81
N GLY A 68 3.57 0.86 0.76
CA GLY A 68 2.63 1.94 0.47
C GLY A 68 1.21 1.53 0.84
N LEU A 69 0.46 2.47 1.40
CA LEU A 69 -0.99 2.41 1.58
C LEU A 69 -1.60 3.61 0.85
N TYR A 70 -2.63 3.36 0.06
CA TYR A 70 -3.39 4.39 -0.64
C TYR A 70 -4.90 4.18 -0.47
N CYS A 71 -5.60 5.24 -0.04
CA CYS A 71 -7.02 5.20 0.33
C CYS A 71 -7.93 5.84 -0.73
N GLY A 72 -7.58 5.76 -2.02
CA GLY A 72 -8.36 6.44 -3.05
C GLY A 72 -8.26 7.97 -2.96
N GLY A 73 -7.10 8.54 -2.64
CA GLY A 73 -6.88 9.99 -2.68
C GLY A 73 -7.29 10.77 -1.44
N LEU A 74 -7.89 10.10 -0.45
CA LEU A 74 -8.16 10.69 0.88
C LEU A 74 -6.98 10.56 1.84
N CYS A 75 -6.20 9.48 1.71
CA CYS A 75 -4.97 9.28 2.45
C CYS A 75 -3.94 8.48 1.65
N GLY A 76 -2.67 8.75 1.94
CA GLY A 76 -1.53 7.96 1.48
C GLY A 76 -0.44 7.90 2.54
N ASN A 77 0.16 6.72 2.73
CA ASN A 77 1.34 6.56 3.57
C ASN A 77 2.32 5.60 2.90
N TRP A 78 3.58 6.01 2.78
CA TRP A 78 4.66 5.16 2.29
C TRP A 78 5.73 5.07 3.35
N THR A 79 6.00 3.86 3.82
CA THR A 79 6.97 3.62 4.87
C THR A 79 8.03 2.64 4.39
N TRP A 80 9.29 3.08 4.41
CA TRP A 80 10.42 2.18 4.27
C TRP A 80 10.57 1.34 5.52
N VAL A 81 10.61 0.02 5.35
CA VAL A 81 10.82 -0.93 6.43
C VAL A 81 12.07 -1.74 6.18
N VAL A 82 12.80 -2.06 7.25
CA VAL A 82 13.86 -3.06 7.24
C VAL A 82 13.38 -4.27 8.02
N LEU A 83 13.49 -5.45 7.43
CA LEU A 83 13.17 -6.72 8.06
C LEU A 83 14.45 -7.47 8.37
N ALA A 84 14.54 -8.07 9.56
CA ALA A 84 15.57 -9.02 9.91
C ALA A 84 15.05 -10.45 9.82
N ARG A 85 15.88 -11.35 9.29
CA ARG A 85 15.59 -12.79 9.30
C ARG A 85 16.00 -13.39 10.64
N LYS A 86 15.03 -13.79 11.45
CA LYS A 86 15.23 -14.44 12.76
C LYS A 86 14.51 -15.78 12.77
N ASN A 87 15.23 -16.86 13.05
CA ASN A 87 14.70 -18.23 13.07
C ASN A 87 13.94 -18.59 11.77
N GLY A 88 14.47 -18.16 10.62
CA GLY A 88 13.87 -18.41 9.31
C GLY A 88 12.73 -17.46 8.92
N LEU A 89 12.20 -16.66 9.85
CA LEU A 89 11.09 -15.72 9.63
C LEU A 89 11.60 -14.28 9.46
N TRP A 90 10.92 -13.50 8.62
CA TRP A 90 11.19 -12.08 8.48
C TRP A 90 10.39 -11.28 9.51
N GLN A 91 11.07 -10.40 10.24
CA GLN A 91 10.47 -9.55 11.26
C GLN A 91 10.89 -8.10 11.04
N THR A 92 9.91 -7.18 11.01
CA THR A 92 10.16 -5.75 10.90
C THR A 92 10.99 -5.24 12.07
N LEU A 93 12.03 -4.46 11.76
CA LEU A 93 12.84 -3.77 12.75
C LEU A 93 12.20 -2.42 13.09
N PRO A 94 11.81 -2.18 14.36
CA PRO A 94 11.00 -1.03 14.75
C PRO A 94 11.75 0.33 14.68
N TRP A 95 13.07 0.31 14.56
CA TRP A 95 13.92 1.51 14.59
C TRP A 95 14.23 2.10 13.20
N VAL A 96 13.76 1.48 12.11
CA VAL A 96 13.88 2.02 10.75
C VAL A 96 12.49 2.11 10.12
N ALA A 97 11.75 3.16 10.48
CA ALA A 97 10.56 3.56 9.76
C ALA A 97 10.76 5.01 9.33
N MET A 98 10.94 5.23 8.03
CA MET A 98 10.84 6.56 7.43
C MET A 98 9.52 6.61 6.68
N SER A 99 8.63 7.50 7.11
CA SER A 99 7.31 7.67 6.53
C SER A 99 7.24 8.94 5.69
N GLY A 100 6.71 8.81 4.47
CA GLY A 100 6.18 9.92 3.69
C GLY A 100 4.65 9.90 3.77
N VAL A 101 4.05 11.00 4.17
CA VAL A 101 2.59 11.19 4.22
C VAL A 101 2.19 12.15 3.10
N SER A 102 1.13 11.83 2.37
CA SER A 102 0.53 12.72 1.36
C SER A 102 -0.92 13.02 1.68
#